data_AF-B2TJA2-F1
#
_entry.id   AF-B2TJA2-F1
#
_cell.length_a   1.000
_cell.length_b   1.000
_cell.length_c   1.000
_cell.angle_alpha   90.00
_cell.angle_beta   90.00
_cell.angle_gamma   90.00
#
_symmetry.space_group_name_H-M   'P 1'
#
loop_
_entity.id
_entity.type
_entity.pdbx_description
1 polymer ?
#
loop_
_entity_poly.entity_id
_entity_poly.type
_entity_poly.pdbx_seq_one_letter_code
_entity_poly.pdbx_strand_id
1 'polypeptide(L)' 'MPGKAQDYVNQGMNTVQTAMNSLQQAMSSAEKQQNKQVIQNAISDLNNACSCLSEYQD' A
#
# COMPACT_ATOMS: atom_id res chain seq x y z
N MET A 1 -10.20 -21.37 13.31
CA MET A 1 -8.82 -21.76 12.97
C MET A 1 -7.96 -20.57 13.35
N PRO A 2 -7.30 -20.60 14.51
CA PRO A 2 -6.43 -19.51 14.91
C PRO A 2 -5.34 -19.30 13.85
N GLY A 3 -5.11 -18.05 13.42
CA GLY A 3 -4.06 -17.67 12.47
C GLY A 3 -4.50 -17.44 11.02
N LYS A 4 -5.70 -17.87 10.61
CA LYS A 4 -6.17 -17.61 9.23
C LYS A 4 -6.39 -16.14 8.93
N ALA A 5 -6.84 -15.36 9.92
CA ALA A 5 -7.04 -13.93 9.73
C ALA A 5 -5.69 -13.20 9.61
N GLN A 6 -4.67 -13.61 10.39
CA GLN A 6 -3.29 -13.13 10.22
C GLN A 6 -2.74 -13.42 8.81
N ASP A 7 -2.97 -14.61 8.28
CA ASP A 7 -2.54 -14.97 6.92
C ASP A 7 -3.18 -14.05 5.86
N TYR A 8 -4.47 -13.74 6.00
CA TYR A 8 -5.15 -12.80 5.10
C TYR A 8 -4.64 -11.37 5.25
N VAL A 9 -4.33 -10.91 6.47
CA VAL A 9 -3.71 -9.60 6.70
C VAL A 9 -2.34 -9.53 6.01
N ASN A 10 -1.49 -10.54 6.21
CA ASN A 10 -0.19 -10.62 5.57
C ASN A 10 -0.30 -10.64 4.03
N GLN A 11 -1.27 -11.39 3.48
CA GLN A 11 -1.54 -11.41 2.04
C GLN A 11 -1.99 -10.03 1.51
N GLY A 12 -2.84 -9.33 2.25
CA GLY A 12 -3.27 -7.97 1.95
C GLY A 12 -2.09 -7.00 1.92
N MET A 13 -1.23 -7.03 2.94
CA MET A 13 -0.04 -6.18 3.02
C MET A 13 0.92 -6.41 1.85
N ASN A 14 1.14 -7.66 1.44
CA ASN A 14 1.96 -7.99 0.26
C ASN A 14 1.37 -7.43 -1.04
N THR A 15 0.04 -7.46 -1.17
CA THR A 15 -0.68 -6.89 -2.31
C THR A 15 -0.52 -5.37 -2.35
N VAL A 16 -0.68 -4.71 -1.20
CA VAL A 16 -0.49 -3.26 -1.08
C VAL A 16 0.95 -2.85 -1.40
N GLN A 17 1.95 -3.61 -0.94
CA GLN A 17 3.35 -3.35 -1.26
C GLN A 17 3.61 -3.38 -2.78
N THR A 18 3.01 -4.35 -3.48
CA THR A 18 3.10 -4.45 -4.95
C THR A 18 2.45 -3.26 -5.64
N ALA A 19 1.29 -2.81 -5.14
CA ALA A 19 0.61 -1.62 -5.64
C ALA A 19 1.45 -0.34 -5.43
N MET A 20 2.05 -0.17 -4.24
CA MET A 20 2.93 0.97 -3.94
C MET A 20 4.14 1.01 -4.88
N ASN A 21 4.77 -0.13 -5.17
CA ASN A 21 5.89 -0.19 -6.13
C ASN A 21 5.46 0.27 -7.54
N SER A 22 4.28 -0.14 -7.99
CA SER A 22 3.73 0.25 -9.29
C SER A 22 3.41 1.76 -9.33
N LEU A 23 2.86 2.30 -8.24
CA LEU A 23 2.60 3.73 -8.09
C LEU A 23 3.90 4.56 -8.05
N GLN A 24 4.95 4.07 -7.40
CA GLN A 24 6.25 4.73 -7.37
C GLN A 24 6.85 4.88 -8.79
N GLN A 25 6.72 3.84 -9.62
CA GLN A 25 7.11 3.88 -11.03
C GLN A 25 6.23 4.87 -11.82
N ALA A 26 4.91 4.82 -11.63
CA ALA A 26 3.99 5.75 -12.28
C ALA A 26 4.29 7.21 -11.92
N MET A 27 4.65 7.50 -10.67
CA MET A 27 5.04 8.84 -10.21
C MET A 27 6.31 9.34 -10.92
N SER A 28 7.26 8.44 -11.14
CA SER A 28 8.52 8.74 -11.83
C SER A 28 8.30 9.04 -13.32
N SER A 29 7.30 8.42 -13.94
CA SER A 29 6.93 8.62 -15.34
C SER A 29 5.89 9.72 -15.57
N ALA A 30 5.21 10.19 -14.53
CA ALA A 30 4.18 11.21 -14.66
C ALA A 30 4.80 12.57 -15.01
N GLU A 31 4.33 13.20 -16.10
CA GLU A 31 4.80 14.53 -16.51
C GLU A 31 4.11 15.66 -15.75
N LYS A 32 2.79 15.52 -15.55
CA LYS A 32 1.96 16.54 -14.90
C LYS A 32 2.16 16.50 -13.38
N GLN A 33 2.55 17.63 -12.79
CA GLN A 33 2.73 17.75 -11.34
C GLN A 33 1.48 17.34 -10.55
N GLN A 34 0.29 17.69 -11.04
CA GLN A 34 -0.98 17.26 -10.43
C GLN A 34 -1.11 15.73 -10.36
N ASN A 35 -0.70 15.01 -11.40
CA ASN A 35 -0.75 13.54 -11.41
C ASN A 35 0.25 12.95 -10.41
N LYS A 36 1.47 13.53 -10.31
CA LYS A 36 2.44 13.14 -9.28
C LYS A 36 1.85 13.29 -7.89
N GLN A 37 1.15 14.39 -7.63
CA GLN A 37 0.54 14.65 -6.33
C GLN A 37 -0.59 13.68 -6.01
N VAL A 38 -1.45 13.35 -6.98
CA VAL A 38 -2.47 12.30 -6.81
C VAL A 38 -1.84 10.94 -6.47
N ILE A 39 -0.76 10.58 -7.16
CA ILE A 39 -0.05 9.31 -6.93
C ILE A 39 0.63 9.31 -5.55
N GLN A 40 1.27 10.42 -5.16
CA GLN A 40 1.91 10.57 -3.85
C GLN A 40 0.90 10.44 -2.71
N ASN A 41 -0.28 11.04 -2.85
CA ASN A 41 -1.36 10.90 -1.87
C ASN A 41 -1.81 9.44 -1.74
N ALA A 42 -2.01 8.73 -2.87
CA ALA A 42 -2.38 7.32 -2.86
C ALA A 42 -1.31 6.43 -2.17
N ILE A 43 -0.02 6.69 -2.42
CA ILE A 43 1.08 5.99 -1.72
C ILE A 43 1.04 6.27 -0.21
N SER A 44 0.74 7.51 0.21
CA SER A 44 0.61 7.86 1.63
C SER A 44 -0.55 7.10 2.29
N ASP A 45 -1.71 7.04 1.64
CA ASP A 45 -2.89 6.36 2.17
C ASP A 45 -2.66 4.85 2.30
N LEU A 46 -2.00 4.23 1.32
CA LEU A 46 -1.61 2.82 1.35
C LEU A 46 -0.59 2.52 2.45
N ASN A 47 0.41 3.38 2.66
CA ASN A 47 1.36 3.24 3.77
C ASN A 47 0.66 3.33 5.12
N ASN A 48 -0.28 4.27 5.30
CA ASN A 48 -1.06 4.38 6.53
C ASN A 48 -1.87 3.11 6.79
N ALA A 49 -2.51 2.55 5.75
CA ALA A 49 -3.23 1.29 5.87
C ALA A 49 -2.30 0.13 6.28
N CYS A 50 -1.12 0.00 5.67
CA CYS A 50 -0.11 -0.99 6.05
C CYS A 50 0.38 -0.81 7.49
N SER A 51 0.57 0.43 7.95
CA SER A 51 0.97 0.72 9.33
C SER A 51 -0.07 0.22 10.32
N CYS A 52 -1.35 0.53 10.09
CA CYS A 52 -2.45 0.02 10.93
C CYS A 52 -2.53 -1.50 10.92
N LEU A 53 -2.35 -2.13 9.75
CA LEU A 53 -2.40 -3.59 9.61
C LEU A 53 -1.20 -4.29 10.25
N SER A 54 -0.05 -3.62 10.38
CA SER A 54 1.14 -4.18 11.03
C SER A 54 0.96 -4.40 12.54
N GLU A 55 -0.03 -3.73 13.14
CA GLU A 55 -0.40 -3.90 14.56
C GLU A 55 -1.39 -5.05 14.78
N TYR A 56 -1.92 -5.67 13.73
CA TYR A 56 -2.87 -6.76 13.85
C TYR A 56 -2.19 -8.04 14.38
N GLN A 57 -2.83 -8.66 15.37
CA GLN A 57 -2.45 -9.94 15.96
C GLN A 57 -3.70 -10.77 16.28
N ASP A 58 -3.79 -11.99 15.73
CA ASP A 58 -4.89 -12.98 15.93
C ASP A 58 -4.62 -13.94 17.09
#